data_AF-A0A2V3WFD5-F1
#
_entry.id   AF-A0A2V3WFD5-F1
#
_cell.length_a   1.000
_cell.length_b   1.000
_cell.length_c   1.000
_cell.angle_alpha   90.00
_cell.angle_beta   90.00
_cell.angle_gamma   90.00
#
_symmetry.space_group_name_H-M   'P 1'
#
loop_
_entity.id
_entity.type
_entity.pdbx_description
1 polymer ?
#
loop_
_entity_poly.entity_id
_entity_poly.type
_entity_poly.pdbx_seq_one_letter_code
_entity_poly.pdbx_strand_id
1 'polypeptide(L)'
;KLALYTQDEDRNITDQFTLTAPMLTVQGENTRIQGGTFAGDVLVDANGFSIPDGTIDGDLIFADAEYEASADLSGGEVTGNVSVQ
;
A
#
# COMPACT_ATOMS: atom_id res chain seq x y z
N LYS A 1 -4.17 0.97 8.93
CA LYS A 1 -2.86 1.61 8.59
C LYS A 1 -1.75 0.62 8.90
N LEU A 2 -0.91 0.33 7.92
CA LEU A 2 0.36 -0.37 8.06
C LEU A 2 1.47 0.67 7.87
N ALA A 3 2.13 1.06 8.94
CA ALA A 3 3.19 2.05 8.91
C ALA A 3 4.54 1.35 8.88
N LEU A 4 5.33 1.60 7.84
CA LEU A 4 6.66 1.01 7.65
C LEU A 4 7.74 2.09 7.76
N TYR A 5 7.56 3.02 8.69
CA TYR A 5 8.46 4.15 8.89
C TYR A 5 8.41 4.65 10.33
N THR A 6 9.46 5.36 10.74
CA THR A 6 9.45 6.23 11.94
C THR A 6 9.48 7.69 11.54
N GLN A 7 9.04 8.56 12.44
CA GLN A 7 9.05 10.00 12.24
C GLN A 7 9.47 10.74 13.50
N ASP A 8 10.01 11.94 13.33
CA ASP A 8 10.29 12.88 14.41
C ASP A 8 9.03 13.67 14.84
N GLU A 9 9.20 14.60 15.78
CA GLU A 9 8.11 15.45 16.30
C GLU A 9 7.54 16.41 15.23
N ASP A 10 8.36 16.78 14.23
CA ASP A 10 7.99 17.65 13.10
C ASP A 10 7.36 16.86 11.93
N ARG A 11 7.18 15.54 12.09
CA ARG A 11 6.61 14.59 11.11
C ARG A 11 7.50 14.34 9.88
N ASN A 12 8.81 14.58 9.99
CA ASN A 12 9.74 14.13 8.99
C ASN A 12 9.96 12.63 9.15
N ILE A 13 9.94 11.88 8.05
CA ILE A 13 10.31 10.47 8.05
C ILE A 13 11.80 10.37 8.41
N THR A 14 12.14 9.59 9.45
CA THR A 14 13.54 9.39 9.89
C THR A 14 14.10 8.08 9.40
N ASP A 15 13.27 7.02 9.36
CA ASP A 15 13.65 5.69 8.91
C ASP A 15 12.50 5.04 8.17
N GLN A 16 12.83 4.17 7.22
CA GLN A 16 11.88 3.36 6.46
C GLN A 16 12.26 1.89 6.57
N PHE A 17 11.25 1.01 6.54
CA PHE A 17 11.42 -0.42 6.69
C PHE A 17 10.83 -1.17 5.52
N THR A 18 11.39 -2.35 5.26
CA THR A 18 10.83 -3.32 4.34
C THR A 18 10.16 -4.45 5.11
N LEU A 19 8.87 -4.69 4.85
CA LEU A 19 8.17 -5.88 5.30
C LEU A 19 8.06 -6.87 4.14
N THR A 20 8.74 -8.00 4.26
CA THR A 20 8.72 -9.06 3.23
C THR A 20 7.71 -10.14 3.61
N ALA A 21 6.76 -10.39 2.72
CA ALA A 21 5.80 -11.48 2.82
C ALA A 21 5.34 -11.84 1.39
N PRO A 22 4.90 -13.07 1.10
CA PRO A 22 4.49 -13.42 -0.26
C PRO A 22 3.28 -12.60 -0.73
N MET A 23 2.29 -12.38 0.14
CA MET A 23 1.08 -11.62 -0.18
C MET A 23 0.46 -10.98 1.07
N LEU A 24 -0.16 -9.81 0.90
CA LEU A 24 -1.02 -9.15 1.88
C LEU A 24 -2.44 -9.02 1.32
N THR A 25 -3.45 -9.42 2.09
CA THR A 25 -4.86 -9.16 1.77
C THR A 25 -5.40 -8.02 2.61
N VAL A 26 -5.98 -7.02 1.95
CA VAL A 26 -6.57 -5.83 2.56
C VAL A 26 -8.09 -5.89 2.48
N GLN A 27 -8.74 -6.12 3.61
CA GLN A 27 -10.21 -6.20 3.71
C GLN A 27 -10.82 -5.05 4.51
N GLY A 28 -9.99 -4.14 5.04
CA GLY A 28 -10.45 -2.99 5.80
C GLY A 28 -10.53 -1.74 4.92
N GLU A 29 -11.65 -1.02 4.99
CA GLU A 29 -11.81 0.26 4.31
C GLU A 29 -10.76 1.28 4.75
N ASN A 30 -10.35 2.15 3.83
CA ASN A 30 -9.37 3.22 4.08
C ASN A 30 -8.02 2.71 4.62
N THR A 31 -7.70 1.43 4.36
CA THR A 31 -6.41 0.87 4.72
C THR A 31 -5.32 1.56 3.90
N ARG A 32 -4.24 1.91 4.58
CA ARG A 32 -3.07 2.52 3.95
C ARG A 32 -1.78 1.82 4.34
N ILE A 33 -0.91 1.60 3.37
CA ILE A 33 0.50 1.24 3.58
C ILE A 33 1.29 2.54 3.46
N GLN A 34 2.11 2.90 4.46
CA GLN A 34 2.72 4.23 4.50
C GLN A 34 4.21 4.18 4.78
N GLY A 35 4.97 5.01 4.05
CA GLY A 35 6.33 5.44 4.38
C GLY A 35 7.47 4.47 4.08
N GLY A 36 7.20 3.21 3.74
CA GLY A 36 8.23 2.20 3.48
C GLY A 36 7.76 1.17 2.47
N THR A 37 8.44 0.02 2.40
CA THR A 37 8.21 -0.97 1.33
C THR A 37 7.52 -2.22 1.85
N PHE A 38 6.40 -2.60 1.25
CA PHE A 38 5.90 -3.96 1.33
C PHE A 38 6.45 -4.75 0.14
N ALA A 39 7.26 -5.77 0.39
CA ALA A 39 7.86 -6.61 -0.64
C ALA A 39 7.07 -7.92 -0.77
N GLY A 40 6.22 -7.98 -1.79
CA GLY A 40 5.19 -8.98 -2.00
C GLY A 40 3.95 -8.43 -2.68
N ASP A 41 3.05 -9.31 -3.09
CA ASP A 41 1.82 -8.92 -3.78
C ASP A 41 0.76 -8.40 -2.80
N VAL A 42 -0.11 -7.50 -3.26
CA VAL A 42 -1.19 -6.95 -2.44
C VAL A 42 -2.52 -7.18 -3.14
N LEU A 43 -3.43 -7.87 -2.45
CA LEU A 43 -4.83 -8.01 -2.85
C LEU A 43 -5.70 -7.03 -2.04
N VAL A 44 -6.42 -6.15 -2.73
CA VAL A 44 -7.33 -5.17 -2.14
C VAL A 44 -8.77 -5.59 -2.38
N ASP A 45 -9.49 -5.80 -1.28
CA ASP A 45 -10.88 -6.25 -1.19
C ASP A 45 -11.69 -5.28 -0.29
N ALA A 46 -11.43 -3.98 -0.45
CA ALA A 46 -12.12 -2.90 0.26
C ALA A 46 -11.87 -1.54 -0.40
N ASN A 47 -12.80 -0.61 -0.16
CA ASN A 47 -12.71 0.76 -0.67
C ASN A 47 -11.66 1.62 0.04
N GLY A 48 -11.13 2.62 -0.67
CA GLY A 48 -10.29 3.69 -0.12
C GLY A 48 -8.84 3.29 0.18
N PHE A 49 -8.32 2.25 -0.48
CA PHE A 49 -6.92 1.86 -0.31
C PHE A 49 -5.95 2.97 -0.73
N SER A 50 -4.84 3.16 -0.01
CA SER A 50 -3.83 4.16 -0.38
C SER A 50 -2.40 3.77 0.02
N ILE A 51 -1.42 4.36 -0.67
CA ILE A 51 0.01 4.09 -0.44
C ILE A 51 0.87 5.34 -0.20
N PRO A 52 0.49 6.27 0.69
CA PRO A 52 1.23 7.52 0.88
C PRO A 52 2.69 7.28 1.30
N ASP A 53 3.63 7.89 0.59
CA ASP A 53 5.08 7.76 0.79
C ASP A 53 5.57 6.29 0.83
N GLY A 54 4.80 5.36 0.25
CA GLY A 54 5.04 3.92 0.35
C GLY A 54 5.35 3.29 -1.00
N THR A 55 5.93 2.08 -0.94
CA THR A 55 6.21 1.25 -2.11
C THR A 55 5.59 -0.13 -1.93
N ILE A 56 4.91 -0.62 -2.96
CA ILE A 56 4.60 -2.04 -3.14
C ILE A 56 5.62 -2.59 -4.14
N ASP A 57 6.51 -3.45 -3.65
CA ASP A 57 7.45 -4.20 -4.48
C ASP A 57 6.85 -5.56 -4.82
N GLY A 58 5.94 -5.56 -5.80
CA GLY A 58 5.06 -6.69 -6.17
C GLY A 58 3.85 -6.21 -6.97
N ASP A 59 2.95 -7.14 -7.29
CA ASP A 59 1.71 -6.83 -8.02
C ASP A 59 0.65 -6.26 -7.06
N LEU A 60 -0.12 -5.27 -7.53
CA LEU A 60 -1.30 -4.74 -6.85
C LEU A 60 -2.56 -5.22 -7.58
N ILE A 61 -3.37 -6.00 -6.89
CA ILE A 61 -4.56 -6.65 -7.43
C ILE A 61 -5.79 -6.11 -6.70
N PHE A 62 -6.77 -5.59 -7.42
CA PHE A 62 -8.07 -5.22 -6.88
C PHE A 62 -9.07 -6.35 -7.14
N ALA A 63 -9.82 -6.72 -6.11
CA ALA A 63 -10.86 -7.75 -6.21
C ALA A 63 -12.08 -7.30 -7.02
N ASP A 64 -12.30 -6.00 -7.16
CA ASP A 64 -13.37 -5.40 -7.97
C ASP A 64 -12.92 -4.03 -8.51
N ALA A 65 -13.48 -3.60 -9.64
CA ALA A 65 -13.22 -2.30 -10.26
C ALA A 65 -13.67 -1.13 -9.37
N GLU A 66 -14.67 -1.34 -8.50
CA GLU A 66 -15.06 -0.35 -7.48
C GLU A 66 -13.89 -0.03 -6.55
N TYR A 67 -13.15 -1.05 -6.11
CA TYR A 67 -12.03 -0.87 -5.19
C TYR A 67 -10.87 -0.15 -5.85
N GLU A 68 -10.56 -0.48 -7.11
CA GLU A 68 -9.56 0.24 -7.91
C GLU A 68 -9.95 1.72 -8.07
N ALA A 69 -11.19 1.99 -8.47
CA ALA A 69 -11.69 3.35 -8.68
C ALA A 69 -11.67 4.21 -7.40
N SER A 70 -11.79 3.57 -6.23
CA SER A 70 -11.76 4.24 -4.92
C SER A 70 -10.35 4.47 -4.37
N ALA A 71 -9.32 3.83 -4.94
CA ALA A 71 -7.97 3.85 -4.38
C ALA A 71 -7.20 5.13 -4.72
N ASP A 72 -6.31 5.55 -3.81
CA ASP A 72 -5.37 6.65 -4.04
C ASP A 72 -3.93 6.13 -4.05
N LEU A 73 -3.41 5.94 -5.27
CA LEU A 73 -2.03 5.52 -5.51
C LEU A 73 -1.08 6.68 -5.79
N SER A 74 -1.57 7.93 -5.82
CA SER A 74 -0.78 9.10 -6.23
C SER A 74 0.37 9.42 -5.28
N GLY A 75 0.26 8.98 -4.02
CA GLY A 75 1.26 9.21 -2.99
C GLY A 75 2.37 8.17 -2.91
N GLY A 76 2.37 7.12 -3.74
CA GLY A 76 3.36 6.05 -3.65
C GLY A 76 3.68 5.40 -4.99
N GLU A 77 4.36 4.26 -4.91
CA GLU A 77 4.82 3.51 -6.08
C GLU A 77 4.43 2.04 -5.99
N VAL A 78 4.06 1.46 -7.14
CA VAL A 78 3.88 0.02 -7.35
C VAL A 78 4.85 -0.40 -8.43
N THR A 79 5.78 -1.31 -8.13
CA THR A 79 6.82 -1.74 -9.09
C THR A 79 6.34 -2.83 -10.03
N GLY A 80 5.34 -3.62 -9.62
CA GLY A 80 4.69 -4.65 -10.42
C GLY A 80 3.51 -4.13 -11.24
N ASN A 81 2.64 -5.06 -11.64
CA ASN A 81 1.43 -4.74 -12.37
C ASN A 81 0.32 -4.27 -11.43
N VAL A 82 -0.50 -3.34 -11.92
CA VAL A 82 -1.79 -3.00 -11.31
C VAL A 82 -2.88 -3.64 -12.15
N SER A 83 -3.78 -4.40 -11.51
CA SER A 83 -4.84 -5.12 -12.20
C SER A 83 -6.11 -5.25 -11.38
N VAL A 84 -7.23 -5.49 -12.07
CA VAL A 84 -8.50 -5.91 -11.49
C VAL A 84 -8.74 -7.36 -11.89
N GLN A 85 -9.30 -8.17 -10.98
CA GLN A 85 -9.72 -9.55 -11.28
C GLN A 85 -10.85 -9.64 -12.31
#